data_AF-A0A538PHV8-F1
#
_entry.id   AF-A0A538PHV8-F1
#
_cell.length_a   1.000
_cell.length_b   1.000
_cell.length_c   1.000
_cell.angle_alpha   90.00
_cell.angle_beta   90.00
_cell.angle_gamma   90.00
#
_symmetry.space_group_name_H-M   'P 1'
#
loop_
_entity.id
_entity.type
_entity.pdbx_description
1 polymer ?
#
loop_
_entity_poly.entity_id
_entity_poly.type
_entity_poly.pdbx_seq_one_letter_code
_entity_poly.pdbx_strand_id
1 'polypeptide(L)'
;MLSYLFLPLSGAFYMVDWLPSRVQSLALLLPTVDCAELLREGFFGTRVHAHYDLGYVVGVNSALLVLALLSAKRVSVTVEGE
;
A
#
# COMPACT_ATOMS: atom_id res chain seq x y z
N MET A 1 -19.35 0.28 0.33
CA MET A 1 -19.52 1.62 0.96
C MET A 1 -18.20 2.18 1.49
N LEU A 2 -17.39 1.43 2.25
CA LEU A 2 -16.09 1.90 2.79
C LEU A 2 -15.00 2.15 1.73
N SER A 3 -15.06 1.48 0.58
CA SER A 3 -14.06 1.59 -0.49
C SER A 3 -13.91 3.00 -1.07
N TYR A 4 -14.97 3.81 -1.03
CA TYR A 4 -14.92 5.21 -1.50
C TYR A 4 -14.07 6.11 -0.58
N LEU A 5 -13.99 5.81 0.72
CA LEU A 5 -13.07 6.50 1.63
C LEU A 5 -11.62 6.10 1.39
N PHE A 6 -11.39 4.86 0.92
CA PHE A 6 -10.07 4.35 0.60
C PHE A 6 -9.48 4.97 -0.66
N LEU A 7 -10.33 5.49 -1.55
CA LEU A 7 -9.95 6.08 -2.82
C LEU A 7 -9.00 7.29 -2.65
N PRO A 8 -9.33 8.32 -1.84
CA PRO A 8 -8.36 9.36 -1.52
C PRO A 8 -7.24 8.81 -0.63
N LEU A 9 -7.55 7.99 0.36
CA LEU A 9 -6.57 7.49 1.35
C LEU A 9 -5.40 6.72 0.71
N SER A 10 -5.64 6.04 -0.41
CA SER A 10 -4.64 5.29 -1.19
C SER A 10 -3.58 6.16 -1.87
N GLY A 11 -3.69 7.50 -1.83
CA GLY A 11 -2.76 8.39 -2.53
C GLY A 11 -3.10 8.56 -4.03
N ALA A 12 -4.30 8.16 -4.46
CA ALA A 12 -4.72 8.31 -5.86
C ALA A 12 -5.10 9.76 -6.23
N PHE A 13 -5.50 10.57 -5.23
CA PHE A 13 -5.97 11.94 -5.43
C PHE A 13 -4.99 13.02 -4.94
N TYR A 14 -3.92 12.64 -4.24
CA TYR A 14 -2.92 13.58 -3.71
C TYR A 14 -1.52 12.99 -3.84
N MET A 15 -0.52 13.86 -3.95
CA MET A 15 0.89 13.49 -3.98
C MET A 15 1.49 13.72 -2.59
N VAL A 16 2.36 12.83 -2.12
CA VAL A 16 2.97 12.92 -0.78
C VAL A 16 3.77 14.22 -0.63
N ASP A 17 4.40 14.68 -1.71
CA ASP A 17 5.16 15.92 -1.77
C ASP A 17 4.30 17.18 -1.51
N TRP A 18 2.98 17.11 -1.77
CA TRP A 18 2.05 18.23 -1.51
C TRP A 18 1.59 18.30 -0.05
N LEU A 19 1.90 17.29 0.77
CA LEU A 19 1.46 17.21 2.16
C LEU A 19 2.48 17.85 3.12
N PRO A 20 2.02 18.46 4.23
CA PRO A 20 2.91 18.91 5.29
C PRO A 20 3.75 17.74 5.83
N SER A 21 4.99 18.01 6.25
CA SER A 21 5.96 17.00 6.71
C SER A 21 5.43 16.05 7.80
N ARG A 22 4.50 16.51 8.65
CA ARG A 22 3.85 15.66 9.67
C ARG A 22 2.92 14.59 9.08
N VAL A 23 2.32 14.88 7.93
CA VAL A 23 1.35 14.01 7.26
C VAL A 23 2.04 13.09 6.24
N GLN A 24 3.23 13.47 5.75
CA GLN A 24 4.07 12.59 4.94
C GLN A 24 4.40 11.29 5.68
N SER A 25 4.80 11.36 6.96
CA SER A 25 5.09 10.17 7.76
C SER A 25 3.88 9.25 7.97
N LEU A 26 2.67 9.83 8.01
CA LEU A 26 1.42 9.05 8.07
C LEU A 26 1.10 8.39 6.72
N ALA A 27 1.36 9.10 5.62
CA ALA A 27 1.18 8.59 4.27
C ALA A 27 2.15 7.42 3.97
N LEU A 28 3.42 7.55 4.40
CA LEU A 28 4.47 6.52 4.35
C LEU A 28 4.14 5.26 5.18
N LEU A 29 3.15 5.31 6.09
CA LEU A 29 2.74 4.13 6.85
C LEU A 29 1.88 3.19 5.98
N LEU A 30 1.20 3.73 4.98
CA LEU A 30 0.27 3.02 4.10
C LEU A 30 1.03 2.50 2.88
N PRO A 31 1.22 1.17 2.73
CA PRO A 31 1.97 0.62 1.61
C PRO A 31 1.33 0.91 0.25
N THR A 32 0.02 1.18 0.22
CA THR A 32 -0.70 1.59 -0.99
C THR A 32 -0.26 2.96 -1.52
N VAL A 33 0.10 3.89 -0.62
CA VAL A 33 0.55 5.23 -0.99
C VAL A 33 1.97 5.16 -1.55
N ASP A 34 2.86 4.41 -0.91
CA ASP A 34 4.21 4.18 -1.42
C ASP A 34 4.20 3.54 -2.82
N CYS A 35 3.32 2.56 -3.05
CA CYS A 35 3.14 1.96 -4.38
C CYS A 35 2.65 2.98 -5.42
N ALA A 36 1.76 3.91 -5.05
CA ALA A 36 1.26 4.94 -5.96
C ALA A 36 2.34 5.98 -6.32
N GLU A 37 3.16 6.37 -5.34
CA GLU A 37 4.33 7.24 -5.56
C GLU A 37 5.39 6.55 -6.43
N LEU A 38 5.69 5.27 -6.17
CA LEU A 38 6.59 4.47 -7.01
C LEU A 38 6.12 4.39 -8.46
N LEU A 39 4.82 4.17 -8.67
CA LEU A 39 4.21 4.12 -10.01
C LEU A 39 4.30 5.49 -10.70
N ARG A 40 4.08 6.59 -9.96
CA ARG A 40 4.21 7.96 -10.48
C ARG A 40 5.66 8.31 -10.82
N GLU A 41 6.62 7.93 -9.98
CA GLU A 41 8.04 8.13 -10.27
C GLU A 41 8.43 7.39 -11.56
N GLY A 42 8.00 6.13 -11.72
CA GLY A 42 8.24 5.37 -12.94
C GLY A 42 7.59 5.98 -14.19
N PHE A 43 6.43 6.64 -14.04
CA PHE A 43 5.68 7.21 -15.16
C PHE A 43 6.13 8.64 -15.54
N PHE A 44 6.44 9.48 -14.54
CA PHE A 44 6.78 10.90 -14.71
C PHE A 44 8.29 11.19 -14.60
N GLY A 45 9.09 10.20 -14.21
CA GLY A 45 10.54 10.32 -14.04
C GLY A 45 10.93 11.32 -12.95
N THR A 46 12.11 11.94 -13.10
CA THR A 46 12.75 12.87 -12.15
C THR A 46 11.97 14.18 -11.90
N ARG A 47 10.78 14.35 -12.48
CA ARG A 47 9.92 15.54 -12.23
C ARG A 47 9.12 15.46 -10.94
N VAL A 48 9.08 14.30 -10.28
CA VAL A 48 8.33 14.05 -9.06
C VAL A 48 9.32 13.59 -7.98
N HIS A 49 9.36 14.27 -6.83
CA HIS A 49 10.12 13.83 -5.66
C HIS A 49 9.33 12.74 -4.94
N ALA A 50 9.53 11.50 -5.36
CA ALA A 50 8.90 10.36 -4.73
C ALA A 50 9.63 10.03 -3.43
N HIS A 51 8.89 10.06 -2.32
CA HIS A 51 9.35 9.60 -1.02
C HIS A 51 8.73 8.23 -0.76
N TYR A 52 9.50 7.16 -0.94
CA TYR A 52 9.07 5.78 -0.67
C TYR A 52 10.19 4.98 -0.01
N ASP A 53 9.81 4.00 0.81
CA ASP A 53 10.71 2.98 1.31
C ASP A 53 10.33 1.62 0.70
N LEU A 54 11.10 1.21 -0.31
CA LEU A 54 10.85 -0.04 -1.04
C LEU A 54 10.98 -1.27 -0.11
N GLY A 55 11.87 -1.22 0.87
CA GLY A 55 12.10 -2.30 1.83
C GLY A 55 10.90 -2.49 2.76
N TYR A 56 10.34 -1.38 3.25
CA TYR A 56 9.11 -1.38 4.05
C TYR A 56 7.93 -1.96 3.26
N VAL A 57 7.70 -1.47 2.03
CA VAL A 57 6.59 -1.92 1.17
C VAL A 57 6.68 -3.42 0.92
N VAL A 58 7.84 -3.92 0.49
CA VAL A 58 8.04 -5.34 0.20
C VAL A 58 7.87 -6.18 1.48
N GLY A 59 8.41 -5.72 2.60
CA GLY A 59 8.30 -6.41 3.88
C GLY A 59 6.86 -6.57 4.36
N VAL A 60 6.09 -5.46 4.38
CA VAL A 60 4.70 -5.47 4.83
C VAL A 60 3.81 -6.27 3.90
N ASN A 61 3.94 -6.11 2.58
CA ASN A 61 3.13 -6.87 1.62
C ASN A 61 3.43 -8.37 1.68
N SER A 62 4.70 -8.75 1.82
CA SER A 62 5.10 -10.16 1.95
C SER A 62 4.56 -10.78 3.23
N ALA A 63 4.63 -10.05 4.36
CA ALA A 63 4.06 -10.51 5.62
C ALA A 63 2.54 -10.70 5.52
N LEU A 64 1.83 -9.73 4.94
CA LEU A 64 0.38 -9.80 4.75
C LEU A 64 -0.01 -10.94 3.80
N LEU A 65 0.76 -11.17 2.73
CA LEU A 65 0.55 -12.27 1.81
C LEU A 65 0.67 -13.63 2.50
N VAL A 66 1.70 -13.82 3.34
CA VAL A 66 1.87 -15.06 4.11
C VAL A 66 0.71 -15.28 5.07
N LEU A 67 0.27 -14.23 5.79
CA LEU A 67 -0.89 -14.32 6.68
C LEU A 67 -2.17 -14.67 5.93
N ALA A 68 -2.38 -14.09 4.74
CA ALA A 68 -3.52 -14.40 3.88
C ALA A 68 -3.50 -15.86 3.40
N LEU A 69 -2.34 -16.36 2.96
CA LEU A 69 -2.17 -17.75 2.54
C LEU A 69 -2.41 -18.73 3.68
N LEU A 70 -1.92 -18.43 4.89
CA LEU A 70 -2.18 -19.23 6.08
C LEU A 70 -3.68 -19.27 6.40
N SER A 71 -4.36 -18.13 6.31
CA SER A 71 -5.80 -18.03 6.56
C SER A 71 -6.61 -18.79 5.51
N ALA A 72 -6.26 -18.65 4.23
CA ALA A 72 -6.89 -19.38 3.13
C ALA A 72 -6.69 -20.90 3.27
N LYS A 73 -5.48 -21.34 3.64
CA LYS A 73 -5.19 -22.76 3.90
C LYS A 73 -6.03 -23.30 5.06
N ARG A 74 -6.22 -22.53 6.14
CA ARG A 74 -7.06 -22.92 7.28
C ARG A 74 -8.50 -23.13 6.87
N VAL A 75 -9.05 -22.20 6.08
CA VAL A 75 -10.44 -22.29 5.59
C VAL A 75 -10.60 -23.43 4.59
N SER A 76 -9.66 -23.61 3.66
CA SER A 76 -9.70 -24.69 2.66
C SER A 76 -9.75 -26.07 3.31
N VAL A 77 -8.99 -26.30 4.40
CA VAL A 77 -9.02 -27.57 5.15
C VAL A 77 -10.37 -27.80 5.84
N THR A 78 -11.09 -26.74 6.22
CA THR A 78 -12.42 -26.86 6.85
C THR A 78 -13.51 -27.18 5.83
N VAL A 79 -13.43 -26.62 4.62
CA VAL A 79 -14.48 -26.80 3.58
C VAL A 79 -14.43 -28.19 2.93
N GLU A 80 -13.27 -28.80 2.80
CA GLU A 80 -13.12 -30.16 2.22
C GLU A 80 -13.55 -31.29 3.19
N GLY A 81 -13.87 -30.94 4.44
CA GLY A 81 -14.31 -31.89 5.48
C GLY A 81 -15.81 -32.14 5.54
N GLU A 82 -16.59 -31.52 4.65
CA GLU A 82 -18.06 -31.68 4.49
C GLU A 82 -18.44 -32.53 3.27
#